data_AF-T2JFR0-F1
#
_entry.id   AF-T2JFR0-F1
#
_cell.length_a   1.000
_cell.length_b   1.000
_cell.length_c   1.000
_cell.angle_alpha   90.00
_cell.angle_beta   90.00
_cell.angle_gamma   90.00
#
_symmetry.space_group_name_H-M   'P 1'
#
loop_
_entity.id
_entity.type
_entity.pdbx_description
1 polymer ?
#
loop_
_entity_poly.entity_id
_entity_poly.type
_entity_poly.pdbx_seq_one_letter_code
_entity_poly.pdbx_strand_id
1 'polypeptide(L)'
;MIIAHKYKLKASPSQEIIMTNWLSMLRSHYNFCLRDRIEAYEQVKSPKLGNYSDLKTKAPCCPFTCSISPQSKLGEPFKKSGKKRNAYEMQSSELPFLKQARPWYKNIHSTVLQQNLRRLKTAFQNFFDGRGYPKFKTRQRFKSFSYPPNQVKLELNKIYLPSIGWMRFFKSRNIPDRFR
;
A
#
# COMPACT_ATOMS: atom_id res chain seq x y z
N MET A 1 -7.78 -18.95 -17.54
CA MET A 1 -7.46 -19.20 -16.11
C MET A 1 -6.07 -18.63 -15.83
N ILE A 2 -5.90 -17.76 -14.84
CA ILE A 2 -4.56 -17.24 -14.49
C ILE A 2 -3.83 -18.35 -13.73
N ILE A 3 -2.76 -18.90 -14.30
CA ILE A 3 -1.95 -19.94 -13.67
C ILE A 3 -1.00 -19.27 -12.66
N ALA A 4 -1.14 -19.63 -11.38
CA ALA A 4 -0.28 -19.12 -10.31
C ALA A 4 0.57 -20.24 -9.71
N HIS A 5 1.89 -20.05 -9.70
CA HIS A 5 2.84 -20.97 -9.07
C HIS A 5 3.18 -20.50 -7.65
N LYS A 6 3.22 -21.42 -6.69
CA LYS A 6 3.55 -21.14 -5.29
C LYS A 6 4.76 -21.95 -4.88
N TYR A 7 5.76 -21.28 -4.33
CA TYR A 7 7.02 -21.87 -3.87
C TYR A 7 7.31 -21.46 -2.43
N LYS A 8 7.88 -22.36 -1.63
CA LYS A 8 8.29 -22.07 -0.24
C LYS A 8 9.69 -21.45 -0.25
N LEU A 9 9.80 -20.21 0.24
CA LEU A 9 11.07 -19.52 0.41
C LEU A 9 11.86 -20.12 1.59
N LYS A 10 13.19 -20.19 1.44
CA LYS A 10 14.16 -20.53 2.48
C LYS A 10 14.99 -19.27 2.77
N ALA A 11 14.44 -18.39 3.59
CA ALA A 11 15.08 -17.15 4.02
C ALA A 11 16.07 -17.41 5.16
N SER A 12 17.13 -16.60 5.27
CA SER A 12 17.97 -16.56 6.47
C SER A 12 17.22 -15.89 7.64
N PRO A 13 17.65 -16.10 8.90
CA PRO A 13 17.04 -15.42 10.05
C PRO A 13 17.06 -13.89 9.92
N SER A 14 18.14 -13.32 9.37
CA SER A 14 18.26 -11.88 9.12
C SER A 14 17.25 -11.39 8.07
N GLN A 15 17.05 -12.15 6.99
CA GLN A 15 16.06 -11.82 5.95
C GLN A 15 14.63 -11.92 6.48
N GLU A 16 14.33 -12.90 7.33
CA GLU A 16 13.01 -13.06 7.94
C GLU A 16 12.65 -11.86 8.83
N ILE A 17 13.61 -11.35 9.60
CA ILE A 17 13.43 -10.13 10.40
C ILE A 17 13.12 -8.93 9.49
N ILE A 18 13.87 -8.75 8.40
CA ILE A 18 13.64 -7.67 7.43
C ILE A 18 12.23 -7.78 6.84
N MET A 19 11.82 -8.97 6.40
CA MET A 19 10.49 -9.21 5.82
C MET A 19 9.37 -8.95 6.84
N THR A 20 9.56 -9.34 8.09
CA THR A 20 8.60 -9.11 9.18
C THR A 20 8.46 -7.61 9.50
N ASN A 21 9.57 -6.89 9.50
CA ASN A 21 9.59 -5.43 9.67
C ASN A 21 8.89 -4.74 8.49
N TRP A 22 9.14 -5.17 7.26
CA TRP A 22 8.45 -4.68 6.07
C TRP A 22 6.94 -4.89 6.14
N LEU A 23 6.47 -6.07 6.54
CA LEU A 23 5.04 -6.33 6.71
C LEU A 23 4.40 -5.39 7.74
N SER A 24 5.10 -5.14 8.85
CA SER A 24 4.62 -4.21 9.89
C SER A 24 4.55 -2.77 9.38
N MET A 25 5.58 -2.30 8.69
CA MET A 25 5.62 -0.95 8.09
C MET A 25 4.56 -0.78 7.00
N LEU A 26 4.44 -1.73 6.08
CA LEU A 26 3.47 -1.71 4.98
C LEU A 26 2.03 -1.75 5.50
N ARG A 27 1.76 -2.52 6.55
CA ARG A 27 0.44 -2.54 7.21
C ARG A 27 0.09 -1.19 7.80
N SER A 28 1.03 -0.56 8.52
CA SER A 28 0.83 0.77 9.11
C SER A 28 0.58 1.81 8.01
N HIS A 29 1.38 1.80 6.94
CA HIS A 29 1.18 2.68 5.80
C HIS A 29 -0.16 2.45 5.09
N TYR A 30 -0.55 1.19 4.85
CA TYR A 30 -1.84 0.85 4.26
C TYR A 30 -2.99 1.41 5.10
N ASN A 31 -2.96 1.18 6.43
CA ASN A 31 -4.01 1.63 7.33
C ASN A 31 -4.07 3.15 7.41
N PHE A 32 -2.93 3.83 7.40
CA PHE A 32 -2.87 5.29 7.35
C PHE A 32 -3.55 5.85 6.09
N CYS A 33 -3.16 5.36 4.91
CA CYS A 33 -3.78 5.76 3.64
C CYS A 33 -5.25 5.35 3.52
N LEU A 34 -5.64 4.23 4.14
CA LEU A 34 -7.04 3.82 4.23
C LEU A 34 -7.86 4.81 5.06
N ARG A 35 -7.36 5.21 6.23
CA ARG A 35 -8.04 6.19 7.09
C ARG A 35 -8.29 7.49 6.34
N ASP A 36 -7.26 8.01 5.68
CA ASP A 36 -7.36 9.23 4.86
C ASP A 36 -8.48 9.14 3.80
N ARG A 37 -8.56 8.03 3.06
CA ARG A 37 -9.60 7.84 2.04
C ARG A 37 -11.00 7.65 2.62
N ILE A 38 -11.10 6.94 3.75
CA ILE A 38 -12.37 6.80 4.49
C ILE A 38 -12.85 8.18 4.93
N GLU A 39 -11.96 8.97 5.53
CA GLU A 39 -12.29 10.30 6.05
C GLU A 39 -12.72 11.25 4.92
N ALA A 40 -12.07 11.19 3.77
CA ALA A 40 -12.47 11.97 2.61
C ALA A 40 -13.84 11.55 2.05
N TYR A 41 -14.09 10.25 1.95
CA TYR A 41 -15.39 9.71 1.53
C TYR A 41 -16.52 10.09 2.50
N GLU A 42 -16.28 9.94 3.81
CA GLU A 42 -17.24 10.29 4.85
C GLU A 42 -17.55 11.78 4.88
N GLN A 43 -16.56 12.64 4.67
CA GLN A 43 -16.78 14.09 4.58
C GLN A 43 -17.64 14.49 3.37
N VAL A 44 -17.53 13.80 2.24
CA VAL A 44 -18.42 14.05 1.09
C VAL A 44 -19.81 13.50 1.36
N LYS A 45 -19.91 12.31 1.95
CA LYS A 45 -21.20 11.65 2.24
C LYS A 45 -22.00 12.42 3.29
N SER A 46 -21.34 12.94 4.32
CA SER A 46 -21.97 13.64 5.43
C SER A 46 -21.02 14.75 5.90
N PRO A 47 -21.08 15.94 5.27
CA PRO A 47 -20.16 17.03 5.58
C PRO A 47 -20.30 17.44 7.04
N LYS A 48 -19.18 17.43 7.76
CA LYS A 48 -19.11 17.99 9.11
C LYS A 48 -19.00 19.49 8.98
N LEU A 49 -20.10 20.18 9.24
CA LEU A 49 -20.18 21.65 9.20
C LEU A 49 -19.80 22.21 10.58
N GLY A 50 -18.98 23.26 10.60
CA GLY A 50 -18.54 23.93 11.82
C GLY A 50 -17.39 23.24 12.56
N ASN A 51 -16.93 23.87 13.64
CA ASN A 51 -15.88 23.33 14.51
C ASN A 51 -16.42 22.08 15.22
N TYR A 52 -15.68 20.98 15.16
CA TYR A 52 -16.03 19.75 15.86
C TYR A 52 -14.83 19.19 16.61
N SER A 53 -15.07 18.48 17.71
CA SER A 53 -14.05 17.70 18.40
C SER A 53 -14.32 16.21 18.21
N ASP A 54 -13.28 15.45 17.88
CA ASP A 54 -13.40 13.99 17.86
C ASP A 54 -13.36 13.48 19.30
N LEU A 55 -14.49 12.95 19.78
CA LEU A 55 -14.66 12.48 21.17
C LEU A 55 -13.60 11.47 21.61
N LYS A 56 -13.03 10.71 20.66
CA LYS A 56 -11.98 9.72 20.97
C LYS A 56 -10.61 10.33 21.16
N THR A 57 -10.26 11.32 20.34
CA THR A 57 -8.93 11.93 20.34
C THR A 57 -8.88 13.24 21.13
N LYS A 58 -10.05 13.80 21.47
CA LYS A 58 -10.24 15.13 22.08
C LYS A 58 -9.56 16.27 21.31
N ALA A 59 -9.15 16.01 20.06
CA ALA A 59 -8.49 16.99 19.23
C ALA A 59 -9.56 17.96 18.66
N PRO A 60 -9.39 19.28 18.82
CA PRO A 60 -10.24 20.24 18.13
C PRO A 60 -9.94 20.17 16.63
N CYS A 61 -10.99 20.08 15.82
CA CYS A 61 -10.91 20.02 14.37
C CYS A 61 -11.76 21.16 13.80
N CYS A 62 -11.10 22.13 13.17
CA CYS A 62 -11.76 23.21 12.44
C CYS A 62 -11.69 22.86 10.95
N PRO A 63 -12.75 22.31 10.34
CA PRO A 63 -12.73 21.99 8.92
C PRO A 63 -12.81 23.30 8.12
N PHE A 64 -11.68 23.95 7.87
CA PHE A 64 -11.57 25.04 6.89
C PHE A 64 -11.75 24.53 5.44
N THR A 65 -11.85 23.22 5.26
CA THR A 65 -12.06 22.56 3.98
C THR A 65 -13.11 21.46 4.14
N CYS A 66 -14.30 21.68 3.59
CA CYS A 66 -15.13 20.54 3.16
C CYS A 66 -14.36 19.85 2.04
N SER A 67 -14.06 18.55 2.17
CA SER A 67 -13.52 17.80 1.04
C SER A 67 -14.60 17.76 -0.04
N ILE A 68 -14.41 18.50 -1.14
CA ILE A 68 -15.36 18.52 -2.29
C ILE A 68 -15.20 17.23 -3.13
N SER A 69 -14.40 16.26 -2.68
CA SER A 69 -13.97 15.14 -3.50
C SER A 69 -13.92 13.84 -2.71
N PRO A 70 -14.47 12.73 -3.24
CA PRO A 70 -14.40 11.41 -2.59
C PRO A 70 -13.02 10.75 -2.77
N GLN A 71 -12.01 11.52 -3.22
CA GLN A 71 -10.64 11.07 -3.39
C GLN A 71 -9.83 11.28 -2.09
N SER A 72 -8.56 10.84 -2.08
CA SER A 72 -7.64 11.05 -0.96
C SER A 72 -7.46 12.55 -0.66
N LYS A 73 -7.24 12.93 0.60
CA LYS A 73 -6.82 14.31 0.96
C LYS A 73 -5.30 14.47 0.92
N LEU A 74 -4.59 13.35 1.01
CA LEU A 74 -3.15 13.28 1.09
C LEU A 74 -2.51 13.37 -0.31
N GLY A 75 -1.55 14.29 -0.44
CA GLY A 75 -0.79 14.52 -1.66
C GLY A 75 -1.42 15.57 -2.58
N GLU A 76 -0.69 15.90 -3.64
CA GLU A 76 -1.08 16.98 -4.54
C GLU A 76 -2.27 16.59 -5.45
N PRO A 77 -3.37 17.37 -5.50
CA PRO A 77 -4.57 17.02 -6.26
C PRO A 77 -4.42 17.14 -7.79
N PHE A 78 -3.47 17.93 -8.28
CA PHE A 78 -3.29 18.19 -9.72
C PHE A 78 -1.88 17.83 -10.18
N LYS A 79 -1.77 17.21 -11.35
CA LYS A 79 -0.49 17.00 -12.04
C LYS A 79 0.03 18.34 -12.54
N LYS A 80 1.34 18.43 -12.83
CA LYS A 80 1.95 19.60 -13.50
C LYS A 80 1.27 19.99 -14.82
N SER A 81 0.62 19.03 -15.49
CA SER A 81 -0.16 19.25 -16.71
C SER A 81 -1.57 19.81 -16.48
N GLY A 82 -1.95 20.14 -15.24
CA GLY A 82 -3.29 20.62 -14.87
C GLY A 82 -4.34 19.52 -14.72
N LYS A 83 -4.07 18.28 -15.14
CA LYS A 83 -5.02 17.15 -14.99
C LYS A 83 -5.16 16.75 -13.51
N LYS A 84 -6.40 16.57 -13.06
CA LYS A 84 -6.71 16.06 -11.71
C LYS A 84 -6.16 14.65 -11.51
N ARG A 85 -5.51 14.40 -10.38
CA ARG A 85 -5.01 13.10 -9.97
C ARG A 85 -6.14 12.24 -9.42
N ASN A 86 -6.06 10.93 -9.63
CA ASN A 86 -6.91 9.99 -8.89
C ASN A 86 -6.36 9.77 -7.47
N ALA A 87 -7.16 9.17 -6.58
CA ALA A 87 -6.76 8.98 -5.18
C ALA A 87 -5.45 8.17 -5.00
N TYR A 88 -5.16 7.23 -5.90
CA TYR A 88 -3.89 6.47 -5.86
C TYR A 88 -2.72 7.35 -6.26
N GLU A 89 -2.86 8.18 -7.30
CA GLU A 89 -1.81 9.08 -7.77
C GLU A 89 -1.49 10.16 -6.74
N MET A 90 -2.50 10.68 -6.04
CA MET A 90 -2.31 11.63 -4.93
C MET A 90 -1.47 10.99 -3.82
N GLN A 91 -1.88 9.82 -3.30
CA GLN A 91 -1.12 9.11 -2.26
C GLN A 91 0.26 8.63 -2.74
N SER A 92 0.41 8.34 -4.03
CA SER A 92 1.71 7.99 -4.61
C SER A 92 2.64 9.20 -4.70
N SER A 93 2.11 10.42 -4.93
CA SER A 93 2.89 11.65 -4.92
C SER A 93 3.41 12.01 -3.53
N GLU A 94 2.79 11.47 -2.48
CA GLU A 94 3.21 11.67 -1.09
C GLU A 94 4.40 10.79 -0.67
N LEU A 95 4.67 9.69 -1.38
CA LEU A 95 5.72 8.74 -1.00
C LEU A 95 7.13 9.36 -0.81
N PRO A 96 7.57 10.36 -1.61
CA PRO A 96 8.82 11.07 -1.36
C PRO A 96 8.82 11.80 -0.01
N PHE A 97 7.76 12.54 0.32
CA PHE A 97 7.62 13.24 1.60
C PHE A 97 7.57 12.25 2.77
N LEU A 98 6.87 11.13 2.61
CA LEU A 98 6.87 10.04 3.60
C LEU A 98 8.28 9.52 3.87
N LYS A 99 9.10 9.34 2.83
CA LYS A 99 10.48 8.88 2.96
C LYS A 99 11.41 9.92 3.56
N GLN A 100 11.12 11.21 3.39
CA GLN A 100 11.84 12.30 4.05
C GLN A 100 11.49 12.34 5.54
N ALA A 101 10.20 12.35 5.88
CA ALA A 101 9.72 12.40 7.26
C ALA A 101 10.02 11.11 8.05
N ARG A 102 10.06 9.96 7.38
CA ARG A 102 10.28 8.64 7.99
C ARG A 102 11.36 7.85 7.23
N PRO A 103 12.65 8.09 7.51
CA PRO A 103 13.75 7.54 6.73
C PRO A 103 13.78 6.01 6.63
N TRP A 104 13.26 5.29 7.63
CA TRP A 104 13.19 3.82 7.60
C TRP A 104 12.31 3.26 6.45
N TYR A 105 11.41 4.05 5.88
CA TYR A 105 10.68 3.67 4.65
C TYR A 105 11.56 3.65 3.39
N LYS A 106 12.75 4.27 3.41
CA LYS A 106 13.73 4.19 2.32
C LYS A 106 14.26 2.78 2.14
N ASN A 107 14.30 1.99 3.22
CA ASN A 107 14.74 0.59 3.20
C ASN A 107 13.77 -0.31 2.41
N ILE A 108 12.49 0.08 2.31
CA ILE A 108 11.49 -0.66 1.54
C ILE A 108 11.64 -0.31 0.06
N HIS A 109 11.68 -1.33 -0.77
CA HIS A 109 11.74 -1.14 -2.21
C HIS A 109 10.54 -0.30 -2.72
N SER A 110 10.82 0.69 -3.58
CA SER A 110 9.82 1.67 -4.03
C SER A 110 8.60 1.03 -4.69
N THR A 111 8.81 -0.01 -5.48
CA THR A 111 7.71 -0.70 -6.17
C THR A 111 6.79 -1.46 -5.21
N VAL A 112 7.31 -1.92 -4.07
CA VAL A 112 6.51 -2.60 -3.05
C VAL A 112 5.58 -1.61 -2.34
N LEU A 113 6.06 -0.38 -2.07
CA LEU A 113 5.22 0.70 -1.53
C LEU A 113 4.10 1.07 -2.51
N GLN A 114 4.44 1.23 -3.80
CA GLN A 114 3.44 1.50 -4.83
C GLN A 114 2.43 0.35 -4.95
N GLN A 115 2.88 -0.90 -4.90
CA GLN A 115 1.99 -2.06 -4.95
C GLN A 115 1.06 -2.13 -3.72
N ASN A 116 1.52 -1.66 -2.56
CA ASN A 116 0.67 -1.54 -1.38
C ASN A 116 -0.47 -0.52 -1.59
N LEU A 117 -0.18 0.63 -2.20
CA LEU A 117 -1.20 1.61 -2.59
C LEU A 117 -2.15 1.05 -3.66
N ARG A 118 -1.65 0.23 -4.60
CA ARG A 118 -2.51 -0.46 -5.59
C ARG A 118 -3.48 -1.44 -4.92
N ARG A 119 -3.04 -2.17 -3.88
CA ARG A 119 -3.95 -3.02 -3.08
C ARG A 119 -5.07 -2.21 -2.46
N LEU A 120 -4.77 -1.01 -1.96
CA LEU A 120 -5.78 -0.10 -1.42
C LEU A 120 -6.72 0.42 -2.52
N LYS A 121 -6.19 0.75 -3.70
CA LYS A 121 -6.99 1.11 -4.88
C LYS A 121 -8.00 0.00 -5.21
N THR A 122 -7.55 -1.25 -5.31
CA THR A 122 -8.43 -2.40 -5.57
C THR A 122 -9.46 -2.61 -4.47
N ALA A 123 -9.10 -2.40 -3.19
CA ALA A 123 -10.06 -2.51 -2.10
C ALA A 123 -11.21 -1.50 -2.22
N PHE A 124 -10.91 -0.26 -2.60
CA PHE A 124 -11.94 0.75 -2.87
C PHE A 124 -12.71 0.48 -4.15
N GLN A 125 -12.06 -0.01 -5.21
CA GLN A 125 -12.77 -0.41 -6.44
C GLN A 125 -13.82 -1.48 -6.11
N ASN A 126 -13.43 -2.54 -5.41
CA ASN A 126 -14.34 -3.59 -4.96
C ASN A 126 -15.50 -3.04 -4.11
N PHE A 127 -15.24 -2.02 -3.29
CA PHE A 127 -16.29 -1.37 -2.51
C PHE A 127 -17.32 -0.68 -3.41
N PHE A 128 -16.86 0.11 -4.39
CA PHE A 128 -17.75 0.79 -5.34
C PHE A 128 -18.47 -0.22 -6.27
N ASP A 129 -17.86 -1.38 -6.52
CA ASP A 129 -18.49 -2.50 -7.23
C ASP A 129 -19.46 -3.32 -6.35
N GLY A 130 -19.78 -2.87 -5.14
CA GLY A 130 -20.78 -3.50 -4.25
C GLY A 130 -20.27 -4.67 -3.39
N ARG A 131 -18.97 -4.97 -3.37
CA ARG A 131 -18.40 -6.13 -2.66
C ARG A 131 -18.08 -5.88 -1.16
N GLY A 132 -18.30 -4.65 -0.69
CA GLY A 132 -18.23 -4.29 0.74
C GLY A 132 -17.16 -3.25 1.11
N TYR A 133 -17.36 -2.58 2.26
CA TYR A 133 -16.55 -1.45 2.69
C TYR A 133 -15.10 -1.85 3.05
N PRO A 134 -14.06 -1.06 2.66
CA PRO A 134 -12.69 -1.38 2.98
C PRO A 134 -12.42 -1.32 4.49
N LYS A 135 -11.79 -2.35 5.05
CA LYS A 135 -11.50 -2.47 6.49
C LYS A 135 -10.00 -2.36 6.79
N PHE A 136 -9.68 -1.84 7.96
CA PHE A 136 -8.32 -1.83 8.51
C PHE A 136 -7.73 -3.24 8.56
N LYS A 137 -6.42 -3.32 8.30
CA LYS A 137 -5.68 -4.58 8.28
C LYS A 137 -5.00 -4.82 9.63
N THR A 138 -5.29 -5.97 10.21
CA THR A 138 -4.61 -6.49 11.40
C THR A 138 -3.34 -7.24 11.00
N ARG A 139 -2.46 -7.52 11.96
CA ARG A 139 -1.24 -8.33 11.75
C ARG A 139 -1.56 -9.71 11.15
N GLN A 140 -2.67 -10.31 11.59
CA GLN A 140 -3.11 -11.62 11.08
C GLN A 140 -3.62 -11.57 9.63
N ARG A 141 -4.21 -10.45 9.20
CA ARG A 141 -4.74 -10.30 7.83
C ARG A 141 -3.73 -9.74 6.82
N PHE A 142 -2.64 -9.12 7.29
CA PHE A 142 -1.60 -8.53 6.44
C PHE A 142 -0.32 -9.38 6.50
N LYS A 143 -0.29 -10.47 5.73
CA LYS A 143 0.80 -11.47 5.74
C LYS A 143 1.66 -11.48 4.46
N SER A 144 1.39 -10.61 3.51
CA SER A 144 2.07 -10.61 2.21
C SER A 144 2.32 -9.20 1.69
N PHE A 145 3.37 -9.08 0.90
CA PHE A 145 3.68 -7.97 0.01
C PHE A 145 4.00 -8.52 -1.37
N SER A 146 4.05 -7.65 -2.38
CA SER A 146 4.19 -8.09 -3.77
C SER A 146 5.11 -7.16 -4.53
N TYR A 147 5.92 -7.74 -5.41
CA TYR A 147 6.66 -7.01 -6.43
C TYR A 147 5.85 -7.02 -7.74
N PRO A 148 5.85 -5.94 -8.52
CA PRO A 148 5.34 -5.98 -9.88
C PRO A 148 6.22 -6.86 -10.78
N PRO A 149 5.73 -7.27 -11.96
CA PRO A 149 6.51 -8.06 -12.91
C PRO A 149 7.84 -7.37 -13.27
N ASN A 150 8.84 -8.16 -13.65
CA ASN A 150 10.17 -7.73 -14.10
C ASN A 150 11.05 -7.04 -13.04
N GLN A 151 10.67 -7.06 -11.77
CA GLN A 151 11.49 -6.51 -10.68
C GLN A 151 12.33 -7.57 -9.95
N VAL A 152 12.02 -8.85 -10.18
CA VAL A 152 12.59 -9.98 -9.44
C VAL A 152 13.36 -10.83 -10.43
N LYS A 153 14.55 -11.29 -10.04
CA LYS A 153 15.36 -12.20 -10.88
C LYS A 153 15.25 -13.63 -10.36
N LEU A 154 15.19 -14.58 -11.27
CA LEU A 154 15.09 -16.01 -10.96
C LEU A 154 16.27 -16.74 -11.59
N GLU A 155 17.03 -17.47 -10.75
CA GLU A 155 18.16 -18.27 -11.19
C GLU A 155 18.06 -19.67 -10.59
N LEU A 156 17.78 -20.68 -11.42
CA LEU A 156 17.66 -22.09 -11.03
C LEU A 156 16.68 -22.33 -9.86
N ASN A 157 17.21 -22.30 -8.63
CA ASN A 157 16.51 -22.53 -7.35
C ASN A 157 16.64 -21.34 -6.38
N LYS A 158 17.05 -20.18 -6.90
CA LYS A 158 17.25 -18.94 -6.16
C LYS A 158 16.40 -17.82 -6.78
N ILE A 159 15.97 -16.91 -5.91
CA ILE A 159 15.21 -15.72 -6.27
C ILE A 159 15.91 -14.51 -5.68
N TYR A 160 16.08 -13.46 -6.48
CA TYR A 160 16.62 -12.19 -6.03
C TYR A 160 15.47 -11.21 -5.79
N LEU A 161 15.31 -10.80 -4.54
CA LEU A 161 14.38 -9.74 -4.17
C LEU A 161 15.14 -8.43 -3.98
N PRO A 162 14.80 -7.35 -4.73
CA PRO A 162 15.41 -6.04 -4.53
C PRO A 162 15.32 -5.60 -3.06
N SER A 163 16.42 -5.06 -2.53
CA SER A 163 16.63 -4.63 -1.14
C SER A 163 16.70 -5.73 -0.07
N ILE A 164 16.35 -6.99 -0.37
CA ILE A 164 16.45 -8.13 0.57
C ILE A 164 17.61 -9.07 0.18
N GLY A 165 17.85 -9.25 -1.12
CA GLY A 165 18.93 -10.06 -1.67
C GLY A 165 18.48 -11.42 -2.20
N TRP A 166 19.46 -12.30 -2.41
CA TRP A 166 19.25 -13.66 -2.92
C TRP A 166 18.71 -14.60 -1.83
N MET A 167 17.73 -15.42 -2.21
CA MET A 167 17.14 -16.43 -1.35
C MET A 167 16.93 -17.72 -2.12
N ARG A 168 17.08 -18.86 -1.44
CA ARG A 168 16.71 -20.16 -2.02
C ARG A 168 15.21 -20.36 -1.88
N PHE A 169 14.61 -21.10 -2.79
CA PHE A 169 13.24 -21.61 -2.60
C PHE A 169 13.18 -23.10 -2.90
N PHE A 170 12.19 -23.78 -2.34
CA PHE A 170 11.93 -25.18 -2.65
C PHE A 170 11.21 -25.28 -4.00
N LYS A 171 11.91 -25.77 -5.03
CA LYS A 171 11.38 -25.93 -6.39
C LYS A 171 10.56 -27.22 -6.49
N SER A 172 9.29 -27.15 -6.12
CA SER A 172 8.34 -28.27 -6.24
C SER A 172 7.84 -28.51 -7.67
N ARG A 173 7.90 -27.50 -8.54
CA ARG A 173 7.47 -27.53 -9.94
C ARG A 173 8.40 -26.71 -10.82
N ASN A 174 8.54 -27.08 -12.09
CA ASN A 174 9.28 -26.27 -13.05
C ASN A 174 8.60 -24.92 -13.27
N ILE A 175 9.42 -23.87 -13.34
CA ILE A 175 8.97 -22.51 -13.63
C ILE A 175 8.79 -22.42 -15.15
N PRO A 176 7.60 -22.07 -15.66
CA PRO A 176 7.39 -21.90 -17.09
C PRO A 176 8.24 -20.75 -17.65
N ASP A 177 8.71 -20.87 -18.90
CA ASP A 177 9.54 -19.82 -19.54
C ASP A 177 8.84 -18.46 -19.62
N ARG A 178 7.51 -18.42 -19.60
CA ARG A 178 6.72 -17.17 -19.56
C ARG A 178 6.94 -16.33 -18.28
N PHE A 179 7.59 -16.88 -17.27
CA PHE A 179 7.92 -16.21 -16.00
C PHE A 179 9.39 -15.78 -15.90
N ARG A 180 10.22 -16.10 -16.90
CA ARG A 180 11.61 -15.66 -16.96
C ARG A 180 11.74 -14.22 -17.45
#